data_AF-A0A2U9IPX3-F1
#
_entry.id   AF-A0A2U9IPX3-F1
#
_cell.length_a   1.000
_cell.length_b   1.000
_cell.length_c   1.000
_cell.angle_alpha   90.00
_cell.angle_beta   90.00
_cell.angle_gamma   90.00
#
_symmetry.space_group_name_H-M   'P 1'
#
loop_
_entity.id
_entity.type
_entity.pdbx_description
1 polymer ?
#
loop_
_entity_poly.entity_id
_entity_poly.type
_entity_poly.pdbx_seq_one_letter_code
_entity_poly.pdbx_strand_id
1 'polypeptide(L)'
;MSSLIDFYNDFITKHGYEERKGIEDTLRNLENGHNVILKAPTGYGKTTLTMILANAVSSDIDLGSRVIHVLPYRAIVQDLYKKLKSNAEKGIIYTKSIGAQDMDYHDSPFFMKKVNVTTLDTFILNLFKLPTVDFKSVFKNYGSHYEFPRALIYSSIVIFDEFHLLGEDGKSLGAGLAALEVLSDAGVPIVVTSATIDKGLEKIIMDRLGKSVKVVNATDFKVDRTVHVNVLEREEEAISIAEANNGKRVLLVYNTRAGAIEGYMRLKERGLSPILIHSKFNRKDRENKVSEILEKDKSRLVVSTQVIEAGVDTSFDVLITEACPSHNLIQRAGRVARYSKDNKGEKLEGEVYIFPFSGKVYDKREVEETMKRVMELNRIDEDLLIERDYTNVADLILARDLSVIESSVLADSKKAKLLYENLCSITRDASIILGFPPNSNDVNDAIPLSEDEAIKIIESKGSSALVGKEGVKLYNKRCLQLEMLKNDILGVRIQNYNSEIGGVY
;
A
#
# COMPACT_ATOMS: atom_id res chain seq x y z
N MET A 1 -5.80 -5.73 32.77
CA MET A 1 -4.61 -6.07 31.97
C MET A 1 -3.72 -4.85 32.01
N SER A 2 -2.46 -5.02 32.41
CA SER A 2 -1.54 -3.89 32.58
C SER A 2 -0.38 -3.92 31.59
N SER A 3 -0.21 -5.02 30.85
CA SER A 3 0.83 -5.18 29.83
C SER A 3 0.24 -5.53 28.45
N LEU A 4 0.90 -5.14 27.37
CA LEU A 4 0.66 -5.60 26.00
C LEU A 4 0.66 -7.12 25.88
N ILE A 5 1.47 -7.81 26.67
CA ILE A 5 1.51 -9.27 26.70
C ILE A 5 0.26 -9.87 27.33
N ASP A 6 -0.30 -9.24 28.36
CA ASP A 6 -1.62 -9.64 28.88
C ASP A 6 -2.70 -9.51 27.79
N PHE A 7 -2.68 -8.40 27.04
CA PHE A 7 -3.62 -8.20 25.92
C PHE A 7 -3.42 -9.22 24.81
N TYR A 8 -2.18 -9.58 24.48
CA TYR A 8 -1.87 -10.63 23.51
C TYR A 8 -2.42 -11.99 23.94
N ASN A 9 -2.11 -12.41 25.16
CA ASN A 9 -2.55 -13.69 25.72
C ASN A 9 -4.08 -13.76 25.82
N ASP A 10 -4.73 -12.69 26.29
CA ASP A 10 -6.19 -12.59 26.34
C ASP A 10 -6.80 -12.66 24.94
N PHE A 11 -6.22 -11.93 23.97
CA PHE A 11 -6.70 -11.89 22.60
C PHE A 11 -6.66 -13.25 21.95
N ILE A 12 -5.53 -13.96 22.06
CA ILE A 12 -5.35 -15.30 21.49
C ILE A 12 -6.28 -16.30 22.15
N THR A 13 -6.32 -16.33 23.48
CA THR A 13 -7.12 -17.30 24.24
C THR A 13 -8.62 -17.15 23.98
N LYS A 14 -9.14 -15.92 23.99
CA LYS A 14 -10.59 -15.69 23.81
C LYS A 14 -11.09 -15.97 22.40
N HIS A 15 -10.24 -15.78 21.39
CA HIS A 15 -10.66 -15.82 20.00
C HIS A 15 -10.08 -17.01 19.22
N GLY A 16 -9.32 -17.89 19.88
CA GLY A 16 -8.77 -19.12 19.29
C GLY A 16 -7.78 -18.87 18.17
N TYR A 17 -7.01 -17.77 18.24
CA TYR A 17 -5.93 -17.52 17.28
C TYR A 17 -4.75 -18.44 17.57
N GLU A 18 -3.95 -18.75 16.56
CA GLU A 18 -2.66 -19.41 16.78
C GLU A 18 -1.66 -18.43 17.37
N GLU A 19 -0.76 -18.94 18.23
CA GLU A 19 0.38 -18.17 18.71
C GLU A 19 1.30 -17.78 17.55
N ARG A 20 1.78 -16.54 17.62
CA ARG A 20 2.68 -15.89 16.66
C ARG A 20 3.78 -15.19 17.44
N LYS A 21 4.94 -15.84 17.55
CA LYS A 21 6.07 -15.43 18.37
C LYS A 21 6.63 -14.08 17.92
N GLY A 22 6.68 -13.80 16.63
CA GLY A 22 7.08 -12.48 16.10
C GLY A 22 6.15 -11.34 16.53
N ILE A 23 4.84 -11.59 16.68
CA ILE A 23 3.90 -10.59 17.24
C ILE A 23 4.18 -10.40 18.74
N GLU A 24 4.34 -11.49 19.48
CA GLU A 24 4.64 -11.46 20.91
C GLU A 24 5.95 -10.70 21.19
N ASP A 25 7.04 -11.06 20.51
CA ASP A 25 8.35 -10.43 20.62
C ASP A 25 8.28 -8.93 20.25
N THR A 26 7.48 -8.57 19.25
CA THR A 26 7.24 -7.15 18.89
C THR A 26 6.60 -6.40 20.05
N LEU A 27 5.55 -6.95 20.64
CA LEU A 27 4.86 -6.33 21.79
C LEU A 27 5.79 -6.21 23.00
N ARG A 28 6.57 -7.25 23.32
CA ARG A 28 7.56 -7.21 24.42
C ARG A 28 8.58 -6.09 24.23
N ASN A 29 9.09 -5.91 23.01
CA ASN A 29 10.07 -4.88 22.73
C ASN A 29 9.46 -3.46 22.84
N LEU A 30 8.23 -3.27 22.36
CA LEU A 30 7.51 -2.00 22.52
C LEU A 30 7.31 -1.63 24.00
N GLU A 31 6.90 -2.59 24.84
CA GLU A 31 6.75 -2.35 26.29
C GLU A 31 8.06 -1.96 26.96
N ASN A 32 9.18 -2.48 26.48
CA ASN A 32 10.51 -2.13 26.97
C ASN A 32 11.04 -0.80 26.39
N GLY A 33 10.21 -0.03 25.68
CA GLY A 33 10.58 1.26 25.10
C GLY A 33 11.44 1.16 23.84
N HIS A 34 11.40 0.02 23.13
CA HIS A 34 12.10 -0.16 21.87
C HIS A 34 11.16 0.03 20.67
N ASN A 35 11.63 0.75 19.66
CA ASN A 35 11.03 0.72 18.33
C ASN A 35 11.32 -0.63 17.67
N VAL A 36 10.42 -1.12 16.83
CA VAL A 36 10.54 -2.48 16.28
C VAL A 36 10.47 -2.49 14.76
N ILE A 37 11.40 -3.21 14.14
CA ILE A 37 11.30 -3.63 12.74
C ILE A 37 10.86 -5.09 12.73
N LEU A 38 9.60 -5.35 12.37
CA LEU A 38 9.04 -6.70 12.25
C LEU A 38 9.11 -7.15 10.79
N LYS A 39 10.02 -8.08 10.53
CA LYS A 39 10.07 -8.81 9.25
C LYS A 39 9.15 -10.01 9.33
N ALA A 40 8.02 -9.94 8.64
CA ALA A 40 6.98 -10.96 8.70
C ALA A 40 6.32 -11.19 7.34
N PRO A 41 6.21 -12.46 6.89
CA PRO A 41 5.69 -12.79 5.57
C PRO A 41 4.23 -12.38 5.41
N THR A 42 3.78 -12.27 4.16
CA THR A 42 2.35 -12.05 3.87
C THR A 42 1.51 -13.20 4.46
N GLY A 43 0.38 -12.85 5.08
CA GLY A 43 -0.46 -13.83 5.77
C GLY A 43 -0.05 -14.17 7.21
N TYR A 44 1.09 -13.66 7.72
CA TYR A 44 1.52 -13.88 9.12
C TYR A 44 0.49 -13.41 10.17
N GLY A 45 -0.39 -12.48 9.80
CA GLY A 45 -1.35 -11.88 10.70
C GLY A 45 -0.92 -10.51 11.22
N LYS A 46 -0.17 -9.71 10.45
CA LYS A 46 0.24 -8.34 10.81
C LYS A 46 -0.93 -7.46 11.28
N THR A 47 -2.13 -7.64 10.72
CA THR A 47 -3.35 -6.98 11.19
C THR A 47 -3.69 -7.27 12.66
N THR A 48 -3.38 -8.47 13.17
CA THR A 48 -3.62 -8.87 14.56
C THR A 48 -2.87 -7.97 15.54
N LEU A 49 -1.66 -7.53 15.17
CA LEU A 49 -0.89 -6.55 15.96
C LEU A 49 -1.70 -5.27 16.20
N THR A 50 -2.33 -4.73 15.15
CA THR A 50 -3.18 -3.53 15.27
C THR A 50 -4.38 -3.74 16.19
N MET A 51 -4.99 -4.92 16.17
CA MET A 51 -6.14 -5.25 17.00
C MET A 51 -5.77 -5.37 18.48
N ILE A 52 -4.62 -5.99 18.78
CA ILE A 52 -4.10 -6.10 20.15
C ILE A 52 -3.77 -4.71 20.70
N LEU A 53 -3.05 -3.90 19.92
CA LEU A 53 -2.73 -2.53 20.33
C LEU A 53 -4.00 -1.67 20.50
N ALA A 54 -5.02 -1.85 19.66
CA ALA A 54 -6.32 -1.19 19.80
C ALA A 54 -7.00 -1.52 21.14
N ASN A 55 -6.93 -2.77 21.59
CA ASN A 55 -7.46 -3.19 22.89
C ASN A 55 -6.66 -2.59 24.05
N ALA A 56 -5.33 -2.53 23.88
CA ALA A 56 -4.45 -1.99 24.90
C ALA A 56 -4.65 -0.48 25.11
N VAL A 57 -4.68 0.34 24.04
CA VAL A 57 -4.96 1.79 24.14
C VAL A 57 -6.42 2.10 24.57
N SER A 58 -7.30 1.10 24.54
CA SER A 58 -8.67 1.23 25.07
C SER A 58 -8.70 1.11 26.60
N SER A 59 -7.66 0.56 27.20
CA SER A 59 -7.53 0.31 28.64
C SER A 59 -6.46 1.20 29.30
N ASP A 60 -6.10 2.31 28.65
CA ASP A 60 -5.18 3.36 29.12
C ASP A 60 -3.81 2.84 29.59
N ILE A 61 -3.07 2.21 28.67
CA ILE A 61 -1.66 1.83 28.88
C ILE A 61 -0.71 3.03 28.80
N ASP A 62 0.41 2.98 29.53
CA ASP A 62 1.47 4.00 29.53
C ASP A 62 2.43 3.85 28.32
N LEU A 63 1.85 3.75 27.12
CA LEU A 63 2.58 3.64 25.86
C LEU A 63 1.97 4.54 24.77
N GLY A 64 0.66 4.78 24.84
CA GLY A 64 -0.03 5.63 23.90
C GLY A 64 -1.54 5.62 24.10
N SER A 65 -2.20 6.67 23.64
CA SER A 65 -3.65 6.83 23.75
C SER A 65 -4.41 6.36 22.49
N ARG A 66 -3.67 6.08 21.41
CA ARG A 66 -4.22 5.76 20.08
C ARG A 66 -3.28 4.85 19.30
N VAL A 67 -3.81 4.23 18.26
CA VAL A 67 -3.05 3.49 17.26
C VAL A 67 -3.27 4.14 15.90
N ILE A 68 -2.19 4.44 15.18
CA ILE A 68 -2.23 4.91 13.80
C ILE A 68 -1.52 3.88 12.92
N HIS A 69 -2.30 3.21 12.07
CA HIS A 69 -1.80 2.24 11.10
C HIS A 69 -1.66 2.91 9.74
N VAL A 70 -0.42 3.12 9.31
CA VAL A 70 -0.04 3.75 8.06
C VAL A 70 0.22 2.69 7.00
N LEU A 71 -0.48 2.79 5.87
CA LEU A 71 -0.37 1.91 4.71
C LEU A 71 0.16 2.65 3.48
N PRO A 72 0.83 1.96 2.54
CA PRO A 72 1.36 2.59 1.34
C PRO A 72 0.29 2.89 0.29
N TYR A 73 -0.82 2.14 0.26
CA TYR A 73 -1.87 2.27 -0.76
C TYR A 73 -3.27 2.46 -0.18
N ARG A 74 -4.06 3.36 -0.79
CA ARG A 74 -5.45 3.68 -0.42
C ARG A 74 -6.38 2.46 -0.44
N ALA A 75 -6.20 1.56 -1.40
CA ALA A 75 -7.05 0.37 -1.51
C ALA A 75 -6.97 -0.51 -0.26
N ILE A 76 -5.78 -0.66 0.34
CA ILE A 76 -5.59 -1.47 1.55
C ILE A 76 -6.20 -0.79 2.78
N VAL A 77 -6.22 0.55 2.82
CA VAL A 77 -6.79 1.34 3.93
C VAL A 77 -8.26 0.98 4.15
N GLN A 78 -9.05 0.97 3.07
CA GLN A 78 -10.50 0.71 3.17
C GLN A 78 -10.80 -0.73 3.60
N ASP A 79 -10.04 -1.71 3.10
CA ASP A 79 -10.21 -3.11 3.48
C ASP A 79 -9.84 -3.35 4.95
N LEU A 80 -8.71 -2.80 5.39
CA LEU A 80 -8.30 -2.87 6.80
C LEU A 80 -9.31 -2.15 7.71
N TYR A 81 -9.77 -0.96 7.32
CA TYR A 81 -10.78 -0.22 8.07
C TYR A 81 -12.09 -1.01 8.24
N LYS A 82 -12.64 -1.56 7.14
CA LYS A 82 -13.85 -2.40 7.18
C LYS A 82 -13.65 -3.61 8.10
N LYS A 83 -12.48 -4.27 8.03
CA LYS A 83 -12.13 -5.41 8.87
C LYS A 83 -12.06 -5.04 10.35
N LEU A 84 -11.38 -3.95 10.71
CA LEU A 84 -11.28 -3.47 12.09
C LEU A 84 -12.67 -3.07 12.63
N LYS A 85 -13.48 -2.37 11.85
CA LYS A 85 -14.85 -1.99 12.23
C LYS A 85 -15.73 -3.22 12.50
N SER A 86 -15.72 -4.22 11.62
CA SER A 86 -16.45 -5.48 11.82
C SER A 86 -15.97 -6.22 13.08
N ASN A 87 -14.67 -6.22 13.36
CA ASN A 87 -14.13 -6.85 14.56
C ASN A 87 -14.52 -6.09 15.85
N ALA A 88 -14.64 -4.76 15.80
CA ALA A 88 -15.19 -3.99 16.91
C ALA A 88 -16.68 -4.26 17.15
N GLU A 89 -17.47 -4.45 16.09
CA GLU A 89 -18.89 -4.83 16.21
C GLU A 89 -19.06 -6.22 16.83
N LYS A 90 -18.15 -7.15 16.53
CA LYS A 90 -18.09 -8.49 17.12
C LYS A 90 -17.52 -8.53 18.55
N GLY A 91 -17.06 -7.39 19.08
CA GLY A 91 -16.45 -7.30 20.42
C GLY A 91 -15.01 -7.81 20.51
N ILE A 92 -14.38 -8.16 19.38
CA ILE A 92 -12.97 -8.58 19.32
C ILE A 92 -12.05 -7.40 19.60
N ILE A 93 -12.42 -6.22 19.09
CA ILE A 93 -11.81 -4.95 19.45
C ILE A 93 -12.71 -4.24 20.46
N TYR A 94 -12.14 -3.77 21.56
CA TYR A 94 -12.91 -3.22 22.69
C TYR A 94 -13.51 -1.83 22.38
N THR A 95 -12.85 -1.05 21.54
CA THR A 95 -13.31 0.29 21.16
C THR A 95 -14.06 0.30 19.83
N LYS A 96 -15.14 1.08 19.76
CA LYS A 96 -15.84 1.42 18.51
C LYS A 96 -15.28 2.70 17.85
N SER A 97 -14.32 3.38 18.49
CA SER A 97 -13.68 4.59 17.97
C SER A 97 -12.59 4.21 16.95
N ILE A 98 -13.04 3.76 15.78
CA ILE A 98 -12.22 3.34 14.65
C ILE A 98 -12.55 4.22 13.45
N GLY A 99 -11.53 4.73 12.77
CA GLY A 99 -11.70 5.51 11.55
C GLY A 99 -10.62 5.28 10.52
N ALA A 100 -10.93 5.71 9.30
CA ALA A 100 -9.95 5.85 8.24
C ALA A 100 -9.84 7.31 7.82
N GLN A 101 -8.64 7.72 7.45
CA GLN A 101 -8.38 9.01 6.83
C GLN A 101 -7.41 8.82 5.67
N ASP A 102 -7.82 9.23 4.48
CA ASP A 102 -6.97 9.41 3.31
C ASP A 102 -7.30 10.78 2.66
N MET A 103 -6.73 11.09 1.50
CA MET A 103 -6.97 12.39 0.83
C MET A 103 -8.44 12.61 0.40
N ASP A 104 -9.22 11.55 0.23
CA ASP A 104 -10.60 11.60 -0.26
C ASP A 104 -11.62 11.26 0.83
N TYR A 105 -11.19 10.54 1.88
CA TYR A 105 -12.03 10.02 2.95
C TYR A 105 -11.58 10.51 4.33
N HIS A 106 -12.51 11.04 5.13
CA HIS A 106 -12.19 11.74 6.37
C HIS A 106 -13.10 11.31 7.54
N ASP A 107 -13.21 10.01 7.80
CA ASP A 107 -14.02 9.47 8.91
C ASP A 107 -13.38 9.70 10.29
N SER A 108 -12.09 10.06 10.34
CA SER A 108 -11.40 10.48 11.54
C SER A 108 -10.57 11.74 11.26
N PRO A 109 -11.19 12.92 11.11
CA PRO A 109 -10.46 14.15 10.81
C PRO A 109 -9.37 14.38 11.88
N PHE A 110 -8.18 14.80 11.44
CA PHE A 110 -7.00 15.00 12.30
C PHE A 110 -6.56 13.76 13.10
N PHE A 111 -6.99 12.55 12.76
CA PHE A 111 -6.77 11.32 13.55
C PHE A 111 -7.41 11.31 14.95
N MET A 112 -8.56 11.97 15.12
CA MET A 112 -9.24 12.08 16.43
C MET A 112 -9.71 10.75 17.05
N LYS A 113 -10.01 9.72 16.24
CA LYS A 113 -10.45 8.42 16.77
C LYS A 113 -9.31 7.67 17.48
N LYS A 114 -9.64 6.65 18.29
CA LYS A 114 -8.63 5.86 19.04
C LYS A 114 -7.82 4.96 18.10
N VAL A 115 -8.43 4.43 17.05
CA VAL A 115 -7.75 3.59 16.05
C VAL A 115 -7.94 4.24 14.68
N ASN A 116 -6.84 4.58 14.03
CA ASN A 116 -6.83 5.24 12.74
C ASN A 116 -6.11 4.35 11.72
N VAL A 117 -6.72 4.19 10.54
CA VAL A 117 -6.06 3.61 9.37
C VAL A 117 -5.87 4.72 8.35
N THR A 118 -4.66 4.88 7.83
CA THR A 118 -4.36 5.99 6.93
C THR A 118 -3.33 5.60 5.89
N THR A 119 -3.21 6.41 4.85
CA THR A 119 -2.14 6.31 3.87
C THR A 119 -0.92 7.13 4.27
N LEU A 120 0.25 6.79 3.74
CA LEU A 120 1.49 7.52 4.00
C LEU A 120 1.36 9.02 3.67
N ASP A 121 0.85 9.39 2.51
CA ASP A 121 0.66 10.80 2.09
C ASP A 121 -0.11 11.60 3.14
N THR A 122 -1.23 11.06 3.62
CA THR A 122 -2.08 11.68 4.64
C THR A 122 -1.36 11.77 5.98
N PHE A 123 -0.66 10.71 6.39
CA PHE A 123 0.12 10.72 7.63
C PHE A 123 1.22 11.79 7.61
N ILE A 124 2.05 11.80 6.55
CA ILE A 124 3.15 12.76 6.34
C ILE A 124 2.62 14.20 6.34
N LEU A 125 1.54 14.46 5.61
CA LEU A 125 0.92 15.79 5.55
C LEU A 125 0.45 16.27 6.93
N ASN A 126 -0.23 15.41 7.70
CA ASN A 126 -0.66 15.75 9.06
C ASN A 126 0.53 15.95 10.02
N LEU A 127 1.58 15.14 9.92
CA LEU A 127 2.79 15.26 10.74
C LEU A 127 3.56 16.55 10.45
N PHE A 128 3.79 16.85 9.16
CA PHE A 128 4.59 17.99 8.70
C PHE A 128 3.76 19.23 8.39
N LYS A 129 2.84 19.55 9.31
CA LYS A 129 2.15 20.83 9.41
C LYS A 129 1.21 21.20 8.24
N LEU A 130 0.74 20.22 7.47
CA LEU A 130 -0.23 20.39 6.37
C LEU A 130 -1.43 19.42 6.48
N PRO A 131 -2.25 19.50 7.53
CA PRO A 131 -3.39 18.60 7.69
C PRO A 131 -4.28 18.52 6.46
N THR A 132 -4.62 17.30 6.02
CA THR A 132 -5.40 17.08 4.79
C THR A 132 -6.80 17.72 4.86
N VAL A 133 -7.39 17.78 6.05
CA VAL A 133 -8.69 18.43 6.30
C VAL A 133 -8.66 19.95 6.12
N ASP A 134 -7.53 20.61 6.42
CA ASP A 134 -7.35 22.05 6.23
C ASP A 134 -6.61 22.37 4.93
N PHE A 135 -6.28 21.36 4.12
CA PHE A 135 -5.39 21.53 2.97
C PHE A 135 -5.85 22.69 2.06
N LYS A 136 -7.14 22.70 1.69
CA LYS A 136 -7.75 23.80 0.93
C LYS A 136 -7.60 25.16 1.64
N SER A 137 -7.84 25.21 2.94
CA SER A 137 -7.73 26.42 3.77
C SER A 137 -6.30 26.96 3.77
N VAL A 138 -5.29 26.09 3.88
CA VAL A 138 -3.87 26.47 3.84
C VAL A 138 -3.52 27.10 2.50
N PHE A 139 -3.93 26.47 1.39
CA PHE A 139 -3.62 26.98 0.06
C PHE A 139 -4.39 28.26 -0.29
N LYS A 140 -5.57 28.48 0.30
CA LYS A 140 -6.32 29.76 0.24
C LYS A 140 -5.86 30.81 1.27
N ASN A 141 -4.81 30.52 2.05
CA ASN A 141 -4.24 31.39 3.09
C ASN A 141 -5.18 31.71 4.26
N TYR A 142 -6.10 30.81 4.60
CA TYR A 142 -7.02 30.95 5.74
C TYR A 142 -6.46 30.43 7.07
N GLY A 143 -5.29 29.78 7.06
CA GLY A 143 -4.68 29.17 8.25
C GLY A 143 -4.88 27.66 8.32
N SER A 144 -4.47 27.06 9.43
CA SER A 144 -4.46 25.61 9.64
C SER A 144 -4.39 25.26 11.13
N HIS A 145 -5.05 24.16 11.51
CA HIS A 145 -5.02 23.58 12.85
C HIS A 145 -3.92 22.51 12.98
N TYR A 146 -2.76 22.75 12.37
CA TYR A 146 -1.73 21.73 12.20
C TYR A 146 -1.13 21.17 13.50
N GLU A 147 -1.22 21.88 14.62
CA GLU A 147 -0.78 21.35 15.91
C GLU A 147 -1.70 20.27 16.48
N PHE A 148 -2.98 20.28 16.10
CA PHE A 148 -3.96 19.33 16.60
C PHE A 148 -3.68 17.88 16.14
N PRO A 149 -3.53 17.56 14.83
CA PRO A 149 -3.17 16.22 14.41
C PRO A 149 -1.77 15.82 14.88
N ARG A 150 -0.82 16.76 14.99
CA ARG A 150 0.52 16.51 15.53
C ARG A 150 0.45 16.00 16.96
N ALA A 151 -0.29 16.68 17.84
CA ALA A 151 -0.50 16.23 19.22
C ALA A 151 -1.13 14.83 19.28
N LEU A 152 -2.04 14.50 18.37
CA LEU A 152 -2.66 13.18 18.28
C LEU A 152 -1.71 12.10 17.74
N ILE A 153 -0.79 12.46 16.85
CA ILE A 153 0.27 11.56 16.35
C ILE A 153 1.30 11.30 17.46
N TYR A 154 1.80 12.33 18.14
CA TYR A 154 2.82 12.17 19.19
C TYR A 154 2.32 11.40 20.42
N SER A 155 1.00 11.31 20.61
CA SER A 155 0.38 10.55 21.70
C SER A 155 -0.10 9.14 21.26
N SER A 156 0.37 8.65 20.12
CA SER A 156 -0.07 7.39 19.52
C SER A 156 1.04 6.34 19.46
N ILE A 157 0.66 5.09 19.18
CA ILE A 157 1.55 4.04 18.69
C ILE A 157 1.39 4.00 17.17
N VAL A 158 2.49 4.15 16.43
CA VAL A 158 2.47 4.26 14.96
C VAL A 158 2.99 2.97 14.33
N ILE A 159 2.19 2.37 13.46
CA ILE A 159 2.59 1.20 12.67
C ILE A 159 2.75 1.66 11.22
N PHE A 160 3.93 1.47 10.64
CA PHE A 160 4.15 1.59 9.21
C PHE A 160 4.17 0.20 8.59
N ASP A 161 3.11 -0.17 7.86
CA ASP A 161 3.02 -1.47 7.21
C ASP A 161 3.50 -1.44 5.75
N GLU A 162 4.01 -2.58 5.29
CA GLU A 162 4.65 -2.79 4.00
C GLU A 162 5.64 -1.68 3.61
N PHE A 163 6.49 -1.25 4.56
CA PHE A 163 7.41 -0.13 4.37
C PHE A 163 8.37 -0.29 3.18
N HIS A 164 8.64 -1.52 2.77
CA HIS A 164 9.44 -1.82 1.58
C HIS A 164 8.87 -1.22 0.29
N LEU A 165 7.55 -1.03 0.19
CA LEU A 165 6.91 -0.40 -0.97
C LEU A 165 7.30 1.08 -1.11
N LEU A 166 7.76 1.71 -0.03
CA LEU A 166 8.28 3.08 -0.09
C LEU A 166 9.64 3.13 -0.77
N GLY A 167 10.40 2.03 -0.71
CA GLY A 167 11.71 1.89 -1.33
C GLY A 167 11.72 1.92 -2.86
N GLU A 168 10.56 1.96 -3.50
CA GLU A 168 10.42 2.11 -4.96
C GLU A 168 10.38 3.59 -5.41
N ASP A 169 10.18 4.53 -4.49
CA ASP A 169 9.96 5.95 -4.79
C ASP A 169 10.74 6.85 -3.83
N GLY A 170 11.66 7.66 -4.37
CA GLY A 170 12.60 8.43 -3.55
C GLY A 170 11.94 9.42 -2.61
N LYS A 171 10.84 10.08 -3.02
CA LYS A 171 10.11 11.03 -2.17
C LYS A 171 9.38 10.32 -1.04
N SER A 172 8.69 9.23 -1.35
CA SER A 172 7.96 8.40 -0.38
C SER A 172 8.92 7.83 0.67
N LEU A 173 10.07 7.31 0.24
CA LEU A 173 11.10 6.84 1.16
C LEU A 173 11.68 8.00 1.98
N GLY A 174 12.05 9.12 1.35
CA GLY A 174 12.59 10.29 2.04
C GLY A 174 11.66 10.83 3.12
N ALA A 175 10.37 11.00 2.80
CA ALA A 175 9.36 11.43 3.76
C ALA A 175 9.10 10.39 4.86
N GLY A 176 9.04 9.10 4.51
CA GLY A 176 8.92 8.02 5.49
C GLY A 176 10.09 8.00 6.46
N LEU A 177 11.33 8.15 5.99
CA LEU A 177 12.53 8.20 6.82
C LEU A 177 12.54 9.42 7.75
N ALA A 178 12.11 10.59 7.27
CA ALA A 178 11.97 11.79 8.12
C ALA A 178 10.91 11.60 9.20
N ALA A 179 9.79 10.94 8.87
CA ALA A 179 8.77 10.62 9.87
C ALA A 179 9.30 9.66 10.93
N LEU A 180 10.04 8.61 10.53
CA LEU A 180 10.66 7.68 11.50
C LEU A 180 11.61 8.40 12.46
N GLU A 181 12.46 9.29 11.95
CA GLU A 181 13.40 10.10 12.74
C GLU A 181 12.65 10.99 13.74
N VAL A 182 11.74 11.84 13.26
CA VAL A 182 10.95 12.77 14.09
C VAL A 182 10.16 12.05 15.17
N LEU A 183 9.47 10.96 14.81
CA LEU A 183 8.65 10.22 15.76
C LEU A 183 9.52 9.53 16.81
N SER A 184 10.67 8.97 16.40
CA SER A 184 11.60 8.33 17.30
C SER A 184 12.22 9.32 18.28
N ASP A 185 12.62 10.51 17.81
CA ASP A 185 13.15 11.59 18.63
C ASP A 185 12.12 12.11 19.63
N ALA A 186 10.83 12.11 19.26
CA ALA A 186 9.72 12.46 20.13
C ALA A 186 9.33 11.34 21.12
N GLY A 187 9.97 10.15 21.06
CA GLY A 187 9.66 9.01 21.92
C GLY A 187 8.35 8.30 21.57
N VAL A 188 7.83 8.50 20.36
CA VAL A 188 6.63 7.82 19.87
C VAL A 188 6.97 6.34 19.61
N PRO A 189 6.20 5.37 20.14
CA PRO A 189 6.43 3.97 19.84
C PRO A 189 6.12 3.63 18.39
N ILE A 190 7.11 3.11 17.67
CA ILE A 190 7.03 2.81 16.25
C ILE A 190 7.20 1.32 15.99
N VAL A 191 6.33 0.78 15.13
CA VAL A 191 6.54 -0.53 14.49
C VAL A 191 6.62 -0.35 12.99
N VAL A 192 7.73 -0.79 12.39
CA VAL A 192 7.85 -0.92 10.94
C VAL A 192 7.64 -2.38 10.58
N THR A 193 6.59 -2.69 9.83
CA THR A 193 6.27 -4.07 9.40
C THR A 193 6.46 -4.22 7.89
N SER A 194 6.99 -5.37 7.46
CA SER A 194 7.21 -5.64 6.04
C SER A 194 7.49 -7.11 5.79
N ALA A 195 7.04 -7.61 4.64
CA ALA A 195 7.37 -8.96 4.18
C ALA A 195 8.79 -9.08 3.58
N THR A 196 9.33 -8.01 3.02
CA THR A 196 10.57 -8.04 2.25
C THR A 196 11.42 -6.80 2.58
N ILE A 197 12.27 -6.88 3.61
CA ILE A 197 13.26 -5.83 3.92
C ILE A 197 14.66 -6.40 3.65
N ASP A 198 15.32 -5.94 2.60
CA ASP A 198 16.73 -6.22 2.37
C ASP A 198 17.62 -5.42 3.35
N LYS A 199 18.91 -5.77 3.38
CA LYS A 199 19.86 -5.21 4.36
C LYS A 199 20.07 -3.70 4.21
N GLY A 200 19.97 -3.17 3.00
CA GLY A 200 20.13 -1.74 2.74
C GLY A 200 18.97 -0.96 3.33
N LEU A 201 17.73 -1.43 3.10
CA LEU A 201 16.53 -0.80 3.67
C LEU A 201 16.50 -0.93 5.19
N GLU A 202 16.86 -2.10 5.73
CA GLU A 202 16.96 -2.30 7.18
C GLU A 202 17.92 -1.29 7.81
N LYS A 203 19.12 -1.15 7.24
CA LYS A 203 20.15 -0.25 7.75
C LYS A 203 19.66 1.20 7.79
N ILE A 204 19.08 1.70 6.70
CA ILE A 204 18.64 3.10 6.66
C ILE A 204 17.45 3.38 7.60
N ILE A 205 16.56 2.39 7.82
CA ILE A 205 15.49 2.49 8.83
C ILE A 205 16.11 2.53 10.23
N MET A 206 17.05 1.63 10.54
CA MET A 206 17.72 1.60 11.84
C MET A 206 18.49 2.89 12.13
N ASP A 207 19.17 3.45 11.12
CA ASP A 207 19.89 4.72 11.24
C ASP A 207 18.96 5.89 11.60
N ARG A 208 17.67 5.83 11.19
CA ARG A 208 16.65 6.86 11.52
C ARG A 208 15.93 6.60 12.84
N LEU A 209 15.67 5.35 13.20
CA LEU A 209 15.08 4.99 14.49
C LEU A 209 16.09 5.05 15.65
N GLY A 210 17.38 5.20 15.36
CA GLY A 210 18.43 5.36 16.35
C GLY A 210 18.72 4.07 17.14
N LYS A 211 19.29 4.21 18.34
CA LYS A 211 19.88 3.09 19.11
C LYS A 211 18.86 2.20 19.83
N SER A 212 17.59 2.63 19.91
CA SER A 212 16.52 1.91 20.62
C SER A 212 15.68 1.01 19.71
N VAL A 213 16.20 0.63 18.54
CA VAL A 213 15.49 -0.25 17.59
C VAL A 213 15.83 -1.73 17.79
N LYS A 214 14.83 -2.61 17.63
CA LYS A 214 14.97 -4.07 17.64
C LYS A 214 14.41 -4.68 16.36
N VAL A 215 15.16 -5.60 15.77
CA VAL A 215 14.71 -6.34 14.58
C VAL A 215 14.14 -7.68 15.03
N VAL A 216 12.88 -7.93 14.69
CA VAL A 216 12.17 -9.17 14.99
C VAL A 216 11.92 -9.90 13.67
N ASN A 217 12.45 -11.12 13.56
CA ASN A 217 12.24 -11.99 12.40
C ASN A 217 11.19 -13.05 12.76
N ALA A 218 10.03 -12.99 12.10
CA ALA A 218 8.94 -13.94 12.28
C ALA A 218 9.25 -15.28 11.58
N THR A 219 10.11 -16.08 12.22
CA THR A 219 10.56 -17.39 11.71
C THR A 219 9.63 -18.55 12.11
N ASP A 220 8.68 -18.28 13.00
CA ASP A 220 7.68 -19.20 13.55
C ASP A 220 6.51 -19.48 12.59
N PHE A 221 6.48 -18.83 11.44
CA PHE A 221 5.51 -19.07 10.39
C PHE A 221 6.23 -19.47 9.11
N LYS A 222 6.30 -20.78 8.89
CA LYS A 222 6.67 -21.33 7.58
C LYS A 222 5.40 -21.77 6.89
N VAL A 223 5.10 -21.15 5.75
CA VAL A 223 4.11 -21.74 4.83
C VAL A 223 4.75 -23.02 4.31
N ASP A 224 4.30 -24.16 4.80
CA ASP A 224 4.74 -25.47 4.32
C ASP A 224 4.16 -25.72 2.92
N ARG A 225 4.74 -25.05 1.92
CA ARG A 225 4.38 -25.18 0.51
C ARG A 225 5.62 -25.51 -0.30
N THR A 226 5.43 -26.31 -1.33
CA THR A 226 6.44 -26.49 -2.38
C THR A 226 6.04 -25.62 -3.55
N VAL A 227 6.93 -24.73 -3.98
CA VAL A 227 6.72 -23.91 -5.17
C VAL A 227 7.70 -24.37 -6.23
N HIS A 228 7.17 -24.88 -7.34
CA HIS A 228 7.96 -25.24 -8.51
C HIS A 228 8.12 -24.02 -9.40
N VAL A 229 9.37 -23.68 -9.72
CA VAL A 229 9.70 -22.48 -10.50
C VAL A 229 10.12 -22.89 -11.89
N ASN A 230 9.43 -22.34 -12.88
CA ASN A 230 9.65 -22.62 -14.30
C ASN A 230 9.88 -21.29 -15.03
N VAL A 231 10.99 -21.16 -15.76
CA VAL A 231 11.26 -19.97 -16.59
C VAL A 231 10.78 -20.26 -18.01
N LEU A 232 9.95 -19.35 -18.53
CA LEU A 232 9.36 -19.43 -19.86
C LEU A 232 10.10 -18.56 -20.86
N GLU A 233 10.00 -18.93 -22.13
CA GLU A 233 10.37 -18.04 -23.23
C GLU A 233 9.23 -17.09 -23.58
N ARG A 234 8.13 -17.55 -24.19
CA ARG A 234 6.94 -16.72 -24.52
C ARG A 234 5.67 -17.57 -24.67
N GLU A 235 5.41 -18.40 -23.68
CA GLU A 235 4.31 -19.38 -23.68
C GLU A 235 3.27 -19.10 -22.59
N GLU A 236 3.31 -17.92 -21.98
CA GLU A 236 2.49 -17.55 -20.82
C GLU A 236 0.99 -17.75 -21.05
N GLU A 237 0.51 -17.47 -22.27
CA GLU A 237 -0.90 -17.64 -22.62
C GLU A 237 -1.27 -19.10 -22.84
N ALA A 238 -0.40 -19.86 -23.51
CA ALA A 238 -0.63 -21.28 -23.76
C ALA A 238 -0.73 -22.05 -22.44
N ILE A 239 0.18 -21.74 -21.51
CA ILE A 239 0.19 -22.32 -20.17
C ILE A 239 -1.02 -21.83 -19.36
N SER A 240 -1.37 -20.55 -19.45
CA SER A 240 -2.58 -20.03 -18.79
C SER A 240 -3.83 -20.80 -19.21
N ILE A 241 -3.97 -21.09 -20.51
CA ILE A 241 -5.10 -21.85 -21.07
C ILE A 241 -5.06 -23.30 -20.58
N ALA A 242 -3.90 -23.95 -20.66
CA ALA A 242 -3.74 -25.35 -20.26
C ALA A 242 -4.08 -25.56 -18.78
N GLU A 243 -3.51 -24.74 -17.90
CA GLU A 243 -3.73 -24.85 -16.45
C GLU A 243 -5.18 -24.52 -16.06
N ALA A 244 -5.78 -23.49 -16.67
CA ALA A 244 -7.19 -23.16 -16.43
C ALA A 244 -8.14 -24.27 -16.89
N ASN A 245 -7.86 -24.91 -18.04
CA ASN A 245 -8.63 -26.04 -18.56
C ASN A 245 -8.47 -27.31 -17.70
N ASN A 246 -7.33 -27.47 -17.04
CA ASN A 246 -7.10 -28.50 -16.03
C ASN A 246 -7.84 -28.22 -14.70
N GLY A 247 -8.66 -27.18 -14.64
CA GLY A 247 -9.46 -26.84 -13.48
C GLY A 247 -8.70 -26.04 -12.40
N LYS A 248 -7.43 -25.69 -12.63
CA LYS A 248 -6.63 -24.89 -11.70
C LYS A 248 -7.00 -23.41 -11.79
N ARG A 249 -6.84 -22.70 -10.67
CA ARG A 249 -7.00 -21.26 -10.59
C ARG A 249 -5.68 -20.56 -10.88
N VAL A 250 -5.65 -19.81 -11.97
CA VAL A 250 -4.46 -19.20 -12.56
C VAL A 250 -4.48 -17.69 -12.35
N LEU A 251 -3.36 -17.16 -11.88
CA LEU A 251 -3.08 -15.73 -11.85
C LEU A 251 -2.02 -15.39 -12.89
N LEU A 252 -2.39 -14.62 -13.91
CA LEU A 252 -1.50 -14.08 -14.92
C LEU A 252 -1.18 -12.60 -14.62
N VAL A 253 0.08 -12.28 -14.32
CA VAL A 253 0.50 -10.93 -13.93
C VAL A 253 1.43 -10.30 -14.95
N TYR A 254 1.02 -9.16 -15.49
CA TYR A 254 1.84 -8.29 -16.33
C TYR A 254 2.35 -7.09 -15.52
N ASN A 255 3.54 -6.60 -15.85
CA ASN A 255 4.10 -5.42 -15.19
C ASN A 255 3.39 -4.13 -15.62
N THR A 256 2.75 -4.11 -16.79
CA THR A 256 2.07 -2.93 -17.34
C THR A 256 0.58 -3.14 -17.54
N ARG A 257 -0.18 -2.04 -17.41
CA ARG A 257 -1.62 -2.02 -17.72
C ARG A 257 -1.91 -2.41 -19.17
N ALA A 258 -1.12 -1.87 -20.11
CA ALA A 258 -1.28 -2.18 -21.53
C ALA A 258 -1.10 -3.69 -21.79
N GLY A 259 -0.03 -4.30 -21.26
CA GLY A 259 0.20 -5.74 -21.37
C GLY A 259 -0.94 -6.57 -20.77
N ALA A 260 -1.45 -6.17 -19.61
CA ALA A 260 -2.60 -6.85 -18.98
C ALA A 260 -3.87 -6.78 -19.83
N ILE A 261 -4.18 -5.62 -20.43
CA ILE A 261 -5.35 -5.47 -21.31
C ILE A 261 -5.18 -6.28 -22.58
N GLU A 262 -4.01 -6.23 -23.22
CA GLU A 262 -3.74 -6.98 -24.45
C GLU A 262 -3.81 -8.50 -24.21
N GLY A 263 -3.18 -8.99 -23.14
CA GLY A 263 -3.23 -10.41 -22.76
C GLY A 263 -4.66 -10.86 -22.42
N TYR A 264 -5.41 -10.02 -21.70
CA TYR A 264 -6.83 -10.26 -21.42
C TYR A 264 -7.65 -10.44 -22.71
N MET A 265 -7.50 -9.53 -23.68
CA MET A 265 -8.22 -9.61 -24.95
C MET A 265 -7.87 -10.88 -25.72
N ARG A 266 -6.58 -11.21 -25.84
CA ARG A 266 -6.14 -12.43 -26.56
C ARG A 266 -6.65 -13.71 -25.92
N LEU A 267 -6.70 -13.78 -24.58
CA LEU A 267 -7.28 -14.92 -23.86
C LEU A 267 -8.79 -15.03 -24.09
N LYS A 268 -9.51 -13.90 -24.11
CA LYS A 268 -10.94 -13.84 -24.39
C LYS A 268 -11.26 -14.26 -25.83
N GLU A 269 -10.47 -13.82 -26.80
CA GLU A 269 -10.58 -14.23 -28.21
C GLU A 269 -10.40 -15.75 -28.41
N ARG A 270 -9.63 -16.40 -27.52
CA ARG A 270 -9.47 -17.86 -27.49
C ARG A 270 -10.59 -18.60 -26.75
N GLY A 271 -11.67 -17.91 -26.39
CA GLY A 271 -12.87 -18.51 -25.79
C GLY A 271 -12.82 -18.71 -24.28
N LEU A 272 -11.81 -18.16 -23.59
CA LEU A 272 -11.80 -18.13 -22.12
C LEU A 272 -12.64 -16.97 -21.58
N SER A 273 -13.00 -17.07 -20.30
CA SER A 273 -13.68 -16.01 -19.54
C SER A 273 -12.76 -15.44 -18.45
N PRO A 274 -11.61 -14.82 -18.79
CA PRO A 274 -10.73 -14.25 -17.78
C PRO A 274 -11.39 -13.07 -17.05
N ILE A 275 -10.91 -12.76 -15.84
CA ILE A 275 -11.22 -11.51 -15.14
C ILE A 275 -9.99 -10.60 -15.19
N LEU A 276 -10.14 -9.38 -15.69
CA LEU A 276 -9.08 -8.36 -15.69
C LEU A 276 -9.19 -7.44 -14.47
N ILE A 277 -8.09 -7.20 -13.75
CA ILE A 277 -8.03 -6.22 -12.65
C ILE A 277 -6.72 -5.42 -12.62
N HIS A 278 -6.82 -4.09 -12.59
CA HIS A 278 -5.68 -3.15 -12.46
C HIS A 278 -6.10 -1.83 -11.76
N SER A 279 -5.22 -0.82 -11.76
CA SER A 279 -5.39 0.43 -11.00
C SER A 279 -6.38 1.44 -11.60
N LYS A 280 -6.90 1.21 -12.81
CA LYS A 280 -7.71 2.18 -13.58
C LYS A 280 -9.18 1.76 -13.72
N PHE A 281 -9.67 0.99 -12.76
CA PHE A 281 -11.11 0.79 -12.56
C PHE A 281 -11.61 1.78 -11.52
N ASN A 282 -12.84 2.25 -11.69
CA ASN A 282 -13.51 3.02 -10.65
C ASN A 282 -13.79 2.12 -9.43
N ARG A 283 -14.23 2.72 -8.31
CA ARG A 283 -14.41 1.95 -7.07
C ARG A 283 -15.41 0.83 -7.23
N LYS A 284 -16.56 1.12 -7.86
CA LYS A 284 -17.66 0.17 -8.04
C LYS A 284 -17.25 -1.04 -8.88
N ASP A 285 -16.62 -0.81 -10.03
CA ASP A 285 -16.21 -1.88 -10.94
C ASP A 285 -15.05 -2.69 -10.37
N ARG A 286 -14.15 -2.06 -9.61
CA ARG A 286 -13.13 -2.77 -8.83
C ARG A 286 -13.76 -3.68 -7.78
N GLU A 287 -14.72 -3.19 -6.99
CA GLU A 287 -15.43 -4.00 -5.98
C GLU A 287 -16.17 -5.17 -6.63
N ASN A 288 -16.82 -4.95 -7.76
CA ASN A 288 -17.45 -6.01 -8.55
C ASN A 288 -16.41 -7.05 -8.96
N LYS A 289 -15.34 -6.66 -9.65
CA LYS A 289 -14.27 -7.57 -10.11
C LYS A 289 -13.61 -8.34 -8.98
N VAL A 290 -13.37 -7.71 -7.82
CA VAL A 290 -12.86 -8.41 -6.64
C VAL A 290 -13.86 -9.46 -6.16
N SER A 291 -15.16 -9.15 -6.16
CA SER A 291 -16.21 -10.13 -5.83
C SER A 291 -16.21 -11.29 -6.82
N GLU A 292 -16.08 -11.02 -8.13
CA GLU A 292 -15.98 -12.08 -9.16
C GLU A 292 -14.74 -12.95 -8.99
N ILE A 293 -13.61 -12.36 -8.58
CA ILE A 293 -12.37 -13.08 -8.29
C ILE A 293 -12.62 -14.02 -7.10
N LEU A 294 -13.29 -13.56 -6.04
CA LEU A 294 -13.55 -14.36 -4.84
C LEU A 294 -14.56 -15.50 -5.10
N GLU A 295 -15.48 -15.31 -6.05
CA GLU A 295 -16.41 -16.34 -6.54
C GLU A 295 -15.68 -17.38 -7.41
N LYS A 296 -15.17 -18.45 -6.77
CA LYS A 296 -14.34 -19.49 -7.42
C LYS A 296 -14.95 -20.12 -8.69
N ASP A 297 -16.28 -20.18 -8.79
CA ASP A 297 -16.98 -20.78 -9.93
C ASP A 297 -17.10 -19.85 -11.14
N LYS A 298 -16.83 -18.55 -10.98
CA LYS A 298 -17.08 -17.54 -12.01
C LYS A 298 -15.96 -17.43 -13.03
N SER A 299 -14.71 -17.48 -12.58
CA SER A 299 -13.56 -17.61 -13.46
C SER A 299 -12.37 -18.24 -12.75
N ARG A 300 -11.68 -19.11 -13.48
CA ARG A 300 -10.42 -19.70 -13.05
C ARG A 300 -9.20 -18.89 -13.45
N LEU A 301 -9.33 -17.90 -14.34
CA LEU A 301 -8.20 -17.14 -14.87
C LEU A 301 -8.34 -15.66 -14.53
N VAL A 302 -7.39 -15.14 -13.77
CA VAL A 302 -7.32 -13.72 -13.42
C VAL A 302 -6.11 -13.11 -14.10
N VAL A 303 -6.33 -12.06 -14.88
CA VAL A 303 -5.28 -11.23 -15.49
C VAL A 303 -5.13 -9.96 -14.66
N SER A 304 -3.93 -9.67 -14.18
CA SER A 304 -3.69 -8.52 -13.31
C SER A 304 -2.37 -7.80 -13.55
N THR A 305 -2.21 -6.68 -12.87
CA THR A 305 -0.94 -5.99 -12.64
C THR A 305 -0.53 -6.14 -11.16
N GLN A 306 0.36 -5.28 -10.65
CA GLN A 306 0.79 -5.25 -9.25
C GLN A 306 -0.36 -5.05 -8.25
N VAL A 307 -1.57 -4.70 -8.70
CA VAL A 307 -2.72 -4.50 -7.81
C VAL A 307 -3.08 -5.76 -7.03
N ILE A 308 -2.86 -6.96 -7.57
CA ILE A 308 -3.13 -8.21 -6.85
C ILE A 308 -2.13 -8.49 -5.72
N GLU A 309 -0.96 -7.84 -5.75
CA GLU A 309 0.07 -7.96 -4.70
C GLU A 309 -0.42 -7.38 -3.37
N ALA A 310 -1.35 -6.42 -3.42
CA ALA A 310 -1.84 -5.66 -2.27
C ALA A 310 -3.39 -5.69 -2.17
N GLY A 311 -3.92 -6.22 -1.06
CA GLY A 311 -5.34 -6.00 -0.68
C GLY A 311 -6.35 -7.07 -1.11
N VAL A 312 -6.06 -7.98 -2.04
CA VAL A 312 -7.01 -9.05 -2.40
C VAL A 312 -6.67 -10.34 -1.65
N ASP A 313 -7.54 -10.73 -0.70
CA ASP A 313 -7.36 -11.94 0.12
C ASP A 313 -7.77 -13.22 -0.63
N THR A 314 -6.99 -13.59 -1.65
CA THR A 314 -7.29 -14.75 -2.49
C THR A 314 -6.05 -15.63 -2.71
N SER A 315 -6.24 -16.91 -3.01
CA SER A 315 -5.18 -17.90 -3.27
C SER A 315 -5.34 -18.54 -4.64
N PHE A 316 -4.26 -18.67 -5.38
CA PHE A 316 -4.19 -19.30 -6.69
C PHE A 316 -3.41 -20.62 -6.62
N ASP A 317 -3.64 -21.49 -7.60
CA ASP A 317 -2.91 -22.75 -7.76
C ASP A 317 -1.67 -22.54 -8.64
N VAL A 318 -1.77 -21.63 -9.60
CA VAL A 318 -0.70 -21.29 -10.55
C VAL A 318 -0.53 -19.78 -10.63
N LEU A 319 0.73 -19.32 -10.55
CA LEU A 319 1.13 -17.96 -10.93
C LEU A 319 1.91 -18.03 -12.24
N ILE A 320 1.52 -17.18 -13.18
CA ILE A 320 2.26 -16.93 -14.41
C ILE A 320 2.56 -15.44 -14.39
N THR A 321 3.83 -15.06 -14.37
CA THR A 321 4.20 -13.66 -14.09
C THR A 321 5.33 -13.16 -14.98
N GLU A 322 5.21 -11.91 -15.41
CA GLU A 322 6.31 -11.22 -16.08
C GLU A 322 7.46 -11.05 -15.08
N ALA A 323 8.69 -11.29 -15.54
CA ALA A 323 9.90 -11.09 -14.75
C ALA A 323 9.92 -9.68 -14.14
N CYS A 324 10.23 -9.62 -12.86
CA CYS A 324 10.17 -8.41 -12.03
C CYS A 324 11.25 -8.49 -10.94
N PRO A 325 11.52 -7.39 -10.20
CA PRO A 325 12.44 -7.42 -9.07
C PRO A 325 12.06 -8.45 -8.00
N SER A 326 13.05 -8.89 -7.22
CA SER A 326 12.92 -9.96 -6.23
C SER A 326 11.78 -9.73 -5.23
N HIS A 327 11.58 -8.50 -4.75
CA HIS A 327 10.54 -8.20 -3.77
C HIS A 327 9.12 -8.35 -4.36
N ASN A 328 8.89 -7.90 -5.60
CA ASN A 328 7.61 -8.10 -6.28
C ASN A 328 7.38 -9.60 -6.55
N LEU A 329 8.42 -10.34 -6.99
CA LEU A 329 8.30 -11.76 -7.27
C LEU A 329 7.91 -12.57 -6.02
N ILE A 330 8.55 -12.30 -4.87
CA ILE A 330 8.22 -12.93 -3.58
C ILE A 330 6.76 -12.63 -3.19
N GLN A 331 6.30 -11.39 -3.37
CA GLN A 331 4.91 -11.01 -3.06
C GLN A 331 3.89 -11.70 -3.97
N ARG A 332 4.15 -11.73 -5.28
CA ARG A 332 3.32 -12.44 -6.26
C ARG A 332 3.26 -13.93 -5.94
N ALA A 333 4.42 -14.55 -5.67
CA ALA A 333 4.49 -15.96 -5.27
C ALA A 333 3.77 -16.22 -3.94
N GLY A 334 3.73 -15.24 -3.03
CA GLY A 334 2.90 -15.26 -1.82
C GLY A 334 1.38 -15.43 -2.05
N ARG A 335 0.90 -15.27 -3.30
CA ARG A 335 -0.50 -15.50 -3.70
C ARG A 335 -0.78 -16.92 -4.20
N VAL A 336 0.24 -17.75 -4.37
CA VAL A 336 0.11 -19.16 -4.78
C VAL A 336 0.18 -20.08 -3.57
N ALA A 337 -0.68 -21.09 -3.49
CA ALA A 337 -0.67 -22.08 -2.40
C ALA A 337 -0.56 -21.41 -1.01
N ARG A 338 -1.40 -20.39 -0.79
CA ARG A 338 -1.30 -19.48 0.37
C ARG A 338 -1.72 -20.14 1.69
N TYR A 339 -2.42 -21.26 1.61
CA TYR A 339 -2.80 -22.07 2.77
C TYR A 339 -1.85 -23.26 2.87
N SER A 340 -1.52 -23.65 4.10
CA SER A 340 -0.59 -24.76 4.36
C SER A 340 -1.20 -26.14 4.08
N LYS A 341 -2.54 -26.23 4.05
CA LYS A 341 -3.28 -27.48 3.83
C LYS A 341 -4.55 -27.24 3.01
N ASP A 342 -4.90 -28.21 2.17
CA ASP A 342 -6.24 -28.27 1.58
C ASP A 342 -7.28 -28.71 2.64
N ASN A 343 -8.56 -28.80 2.26
CA ASN A 343 -9.62 -29.25 3.16
C ASN A 343 -9.44 -30.70 3.66
N LYS A 344 -8.47 -31.45 3.12
CA LYS A 344 -8.14 -32.83 3.47
C LYS A 344 -6.84 -32.96 4.28
N GLY A 345 -6.14 -31.84 4.51
CA GLY A 345 -4.90 -31.83 5.27
C GLY A 345 -3.64 -32.09 4.45
N GLU A 346 -3.73 -32.17 3.12
CA GLU A 346 -2.61 -32.41 2.22
C GLU A 346 -1.84 -31.13 1.90
N LYS A 347 -0.53 -31.27 1.66
CA LYS A 347 0.37 -30.16 1.36
C LYS A 347 0.00 -29.55 0.00
N LEU A 348 -0.22 -28.24 -0.03
CA LEU A 348 -0.52 -27.53 -1.27
C LEU A 348 0.76 -27.30 -2.07
N GLU A 349 0.79 -27.81 -3.30
CA GLU A 349 1.82 -27.54 -4.29
C GLU A 349 1.39 -26.36 -5.18
N GLY A 350 2.32 -25.46 -5.46
CA GLY A 350 2.10 -24.30 -6.30
C GLY A 350 3.06 -24.28 -7.48
N GLU A 351 2.56 -23.87 -8.64
CA GLU A 351 3.39 -23.66 -9.83
C GLU A 351 3.62 -22.15 -10.05
N VAL A 352 4.88 -21.77 -10.27
CA VAL A 352 5.24 -20.41 -10.67
C VAL A 352 5.97 -20.46 -12.00
N TYR A 353 5.36 -19.85 -13.00
CA TYR A 353 5.94 -19.64 -14.32
C TYR A 353 6.36 -18.19 -14.49
N ILE A 354 7.59 -17.94 -14.90
CA ILE A 354 8.14 -16.59 -15.08
C ILE A 354 8.46 -16.37 -16.55
N PHE A 355 7.78 -15.43 -17.20
CA PHE A 355 8.04 -15.05 -18.59
C PHE A 355 8.88 -13.77 -18.69
N PRO A 356 9.54 -13.51 -19.83
CA PRO A 356 10.55 -12.46 -19.94
C PRO A 356 10.02 -11.06 -19.71
N PHE A 357 10.92 -10.22 -19.17
CA PHE A 357 10.65 -8.82 -18.90
C PHE A 357 10.41 -8.02 -20.19
N SER A 358 9.32 -7.24 -20.23
CA SER A 358 8.98 -6.38 -21.38
C SER A 358 9.86 -5.13 -21.50
N GLY A 359 10.71 -4.84 -20.51
CA GLY A 359 11.62 -3.68 -20.52
C GLY A 359 11.01 -2.38 -20.01
N LYS A 360 9.85 -2.43 -19.32
CA LYS A 360 9.14 -1.25 -18.80
C LYS A 360 8.93 -1.34 -17.29
N VAL A 361 8.71 -0.20 -16.63
CA VAL A 361 8.39 -0.05 -15.19
C VAL A 361 9.58 -0.21 -14.25
N TYR A 362 10.40 -1.26 -14.41
CA TYR A 362 11.51 -1.59 -13.51
C TYR A 362 12.88 -1.38 -14.15
N ASP A 363 13.91 -1.25 -13.30
CA ASP A 363 15.30 -1.27 -13.77
C ASP A 363 15.65 -2.64 -14.34
N LYS A 364 16.19 -2.66 -15.57
CA LYS A 364 16.49 -3.90 -16.27
C LYS A 364 17.54 -4.75 -15.56
N ARG A 365 18.56 -4.12 -14.97
CA ARG A 365 19.67 -4.83 -14.30
C ARG A 365 19.16 -5.57 -13.07
N GLU A 366 18.27 -4.92 -12.32
CA GLU A 366 17.64 -5.53 -11.16
C GLU A 366 16.81 -6.77 -11.52
N VAL A 367 16.01 -6.68 -12.59
CA VAL A 367 15.22 -7.82 -13.06
C VAL A 367 16.14 -8.95 -13.55
N GLU A 368 17.21 -8.63 -14.26
CA GLU A 368 18.23 -9.60 -14.72
C GLU A 368 18.93 -10.30 -13.55
N GLU A 369 19.33 -9.55 -12.50
CA GLU A 369 19.94 -10.13 -11.30
C GLU A 369 18.95 -11.02 -10.54
N THR A 370 17.68 -10.61 -10.46
CA THR A 370 16.61 -11.42 -9.85
C THR A 370 16.49 -12.75 -10.59
N MET A 371 16.40 -12.72 -11.92
CA MET A 371 16.28 -13.93 -12.73
C MET A 371 17.50 -14.84 -12.62
N LYS A 372 18.71 -14.28 -12.53
CA LYS A 372 19.92 -15.05 -12.29
C LYS A 372 19.84 -15.82 -10.96
N ARG A 373 19.46 -15.16 -9.86
CA ARG A 373 19.30 -15.81 -8.56
C ARG A 373 18.19 -16.86 -8.56
N VAL A 374 17.09 -16.59 -9.27
CA VAL A 374 16.00 -17.58 -9.43
C VAL A 374 16.52 -18.85 -10.09
N MET A 375 17.31 -18.74 -11.15
CA MET A 375 17.89 -19.90 -11.84
C MET A 375 18.92 -20.65 -10.96
N GLU A 376 19.67 -19.93 -10.13
CA GLU A 376 20.66 -20.51 -9.21
C GLU A 376 20.03 -21.23 -8.01
N LEU A 377 19.01 -20.63 -7.40
CA LEU A 377 18.40 -21.13 -6.17
C LEU A 377 17.21 -22.08 -6.40
N ASN A 378 16.56 -21.97 -7.56
CA ASN A 378 15.35 -22.71 -7.92
C ASN A 378 14.23 -22.66 -6.85
N ARG A 379 14.11 -21.52 -6.17
CA ARG A 379 13.07 -21.23 -5.15
C ARG A 379 12.79 -19.75 -5.09
N ILE A 380 11.60 -19.39 -4.59
CA ILE A 380 11.18 -18.00 -4.40
C ILE A 380 10.91 -17.76 -2.92
N ASP A 381 11.92 -17.21 -2.24
CA ASP A 381 11.89 -16.82 -0.83
C ASP A 381 12.80 -15.60 -0.60
N GLU A 382 12.98 -15.23 0.68
CA GLU A 382 13.77 -14.06 1.08
C GLU A 382 15.24 -14.10 0.62
N ASP A 383 15.80 -15.26 0.30
CA ASP A 383 17.18 -15.37 -0.19
C ASP A 383 17.34 -14.75 -1.60
N LEU A 384 16.24 -14.51 -2.32
CA LEU A 384 16.25 -13.75 -3.57
C LEU A 384 16.49 -12.25 -3.37
N LEU A 385 16.31 -11.70 -2.16
CA LEU A 385 16.38 -10.25 -1.94
C LEU A 385 17.76 -9.69 -2.31
N ILE A 386 17.76 -8.74 -3.23
CA ILE A 386 18.96 -8.01 -3.66
C ILE A 386 19.12 -6.79 -2.76
N GLU A 387 20.30 -6.64 -2.17
CA GLU A 387 20.63 -5.48 -1.35
C GLU A 387 20.73 -4.23 -2.24
N ARG A 388 19.92 -3.22 -1.94
CA ARG A 388 19.97 -1.94 -2.65
C ARG A 388 20.63 -0.86 -1.81
N ASP A 389 21.29 0.06 -2.48
CA ASP A 389 21.73 1.30 -1.83
C ASP A 389 20.60 2.34 -1.80
N TYR A 390 19.84 2.32 -0.72
CA TYR A 390 18.71 3.24 -0.51
C TYR A 390 19.14 4.69 -0.27
N THR A 391 20.41 4.97 0.00
CA THR A 391 20.88 6.36 0.17
C THR A 391 20.83 7.14 -1.15
N ASN A 392 21.00 6.44 -2.27
CA ASN A 392 20.88 7.00 -3.61
C ASN A 392 19.44 6.95 -4.17
N VAL A 393 18.56 6.19 -3.53
CA VAL A 393 17.13 6.12 -3.90
C VAL A 393 16.32 7.16 -3.13
N ALA A 394 16.55 7.30 -1.83
CA ALA A 394 15.82 8.21 -0.97
C ALA A 394 16.10 9.68 -1.33
N ASP A 395 15.05 10.50 -1.35
CA ASP A 395 15.20 11.96 -1.40
C ASP A 395 15.61 12.48 -0.02
N LEU A 396 16.90 12.39 0.27
CA LEU A 396 17.48 12.83 1.55
C LEU A 396 17.41 14.35 1.74
N ILE A 397 17.26 15.12 0.66
CA ILE A 397 17.06 16.57 0.72
C ILE A 397 15.67 16.85 1.26
N LEU A 398 14.64 16.21 0.67
CA LEU A 398 13.27 16.26 1.17
C LEU A 398 13.21 15.80 2.63
N ALA A 399 13.86 14.68 2.97
CA ALA A 399 13.87 14.18 4.34
C ALA A 399 14.38 15.25 5.32
N ARG A 400 15.51 15.87 5.00
CA ARG A 400 16.09 16.96 5.80
C ARG A 400 15.17 18.17 5.89
N ASP A 401 14.58 18.60 4.77
CA ASP A 401 13.70 19.77 4.74
C ASP A 401 12.44 19.54 5.60
N LEU A 402 11.90 18.31 5.61
CA LEU A 402 10.81 17.90 6.49
C LEU A 402 11.22 17.91 7.96
N SER A 403 12.38 17.32 8.31
CA SER A 403 12.90 17.36 9.68
C SER A 403 13.12 18.80 10.18
N VAL A 404 13.59 19.71 9.32
CA VAL A 404 13.73 21.15 9.64
C VAL A 404 12.37 21.83 9.86
N ILE A 405 11.36 21.52 9.04
CA ILE A 405 10.00 22.05 9.23
C ILE A 405 9.44 21.60 10.57
N GLU A 406 9.71 20.37 10.97
CA GLU A 406 9.22 19.84 12.22
C GLU A 406 9.93 20.48 13.42
N SER A 407 11.27 20.41 13.44
CA SER A 407 12.09 20.81 14.58
C SER A 407 12.10 22.32 14.82
N SER A 408 11.72 23.11 13.81
CA SER A 408 11.64 24.56 13.91
C SER A 408 10.32 25.01 14.54
N VAL A 409 10.43 25.63 15.71
CA VAL A 409 9.30 26.29 16.42
C VAL A 409 8.67 27.41 15.58
N LEU A 410 9.43 28.03 14.68
CA LEU A 410 8.96 29.12 13.81
C LEU A 410 8.37 28.63 12.49
N ALA A 411 8.52 27.34 12.16
CA ALA A 411 7.90 26.79 10.96
C ALA A 411 6.43 26.49 11.24
N ASP A 412 5.55 27.12 10.47
CA ASP A 412 4.11 26.89 10.49
C ASP A 412 3.65 26.21 9.18
N SER A 413 2.34 26.08 9.01
CA SER A 413 1.74 25.55 7.78
C SER A 413 2.11 26.34 6.52
N LYS A 414 2.58 27.60 6.61
CA LYS A 414 3.03 28.37 5.43
C LYS A 414 4.38 27.88 4.93
N LYS A 415 5.28 27.47 5.83
CA LYS A 415 6.58 26.88 5.44
C LYS A 415 6.37 25.52 4.79
N ALA A 416 5.52 24.69 5.39
CA ALA A 416 5.17 23.41 4.80
C ALA A 416 4.44 23.57 3.46
N LYS A 417 3.53 24.55 3.35
CA LYS A 417 2.91 24.94 2.07
C LYS A 417 3.97 25.28 1.03
N LEU A 418 4.93 26.14 1.35
CA LEU A 418 5.98 26.55 0.41
C LEU A 418 6.80 25.36 -0.09
N LEU A 419 7.15 24.42 0.80
CA LEU A 419 7.83 23.17 0.41
C LEU A 419 6.97 22.37 -0.58
N TYR A 420 5.68 22.20 -0.26
CA TYR A 420 4.73 21.49 -1.13
C TYR A 420 4.58 22.16 -2.50
N GLU A 421 4.48 23.50 -2.55
CA GLU A 421 4.37 24.27 -3.80
C GLU A 421 5.62 24.11 -4.69
N ASN A 422 6.80 24.01 -4.09
CA ASN A 422 8.05 23.83 -4.82
C ASN A 422 8.23 22.41 -5.37
N LEU A 423 7.78 21.41 -4.61
CA LEU A 423 7.97 19.99 -4.94
C LEU A 423 6.80 19.35 -5.68
N CYS A 424 5.65 20.02 -5.75
CA CYS A 424 4.33 19.54 -6.22
C CYS A 424 3.72 18.38 -5.39
N SER A 425 4.56 17.53 -4.80
CA SER A 425 4.23 16.46 -3.85
C SER A 425 5.43 16.19 -2.95
N ILE A 426 5.17 15.84 -1.69
CA ILE A 426 6.15 15.44 -0.67
C ILE A 426 6.17 13.93 -0.40
N THR A 427 5.38 13.14 -1.13
CA THR A 427 5.48 11.66 -1.16
C THR A 427 5.44 11.23 -2.63
N ARG A 428 4.86 10.07 -2.97
CA ARG A 428 4.43 9.77 -4.35
C ARG A 428 3.48 10.86 -4.83
N ASP A 429 3.29 11.05 -6.15
CA ASP A 429 2.31 11.97 -6.72
C ASP A 429 1.03 12.03 -5.86
N ALA A 430 0.93 13.04 -4.97
CA ALA A 430 -0.17 13.22 -4.03
C ALA A 430 -1.49 13.51 -4.78
N SER A 431 -1.32 13.71 -6.09
CA SER A 431 -2.21 13.95 -7.19
C SER A 431 -2.72 12.68 -7.81
N ILE A 432 -3.65 12.03 -7.12
CA ILE A 432 -4.65 11.26 -7.84
C ILE A 432 -5.66 12.26 -8.41
N ILE A 433 -5.34 12.86 -9.57
CA ILE A 433 -6.30 13.69 -10.29
C ILE A 433 -7.46 12.78 -10.71
N LEU A 434 -8.70 13.17 -10.40
CA LEU A 434 -9.85 12.34 -10.71
C LEU A 434 -10.22 12.44 -12.20
N GLY A 435 -10.25 11.30 -12.88
CA GLY A 435 -10.78 11.13 -14.22
C GLY A 435 -12.25 10.76 -14.16
N PHE A 436 -13.14 11.68 -14.55
CA PHE A 436 -14.59 11.46 -14.54
C PHE A 436 -15.07 10.96 -15.90
N PRO A 437 -15.89 9.89 -15.95
CA PRO A 437 -16.46 9.41 -17.21
C PRO A 437 -17.40 10.46 -17.84
N PRO A 438 -17.76 10.32 -19.13
CA PRO A 438 -18.59 11.29 -19.85
C PRO A 438 -19.90 11.66 -19.15
N ASN A 439 -20.51 10.68 -18.48
CA ASN A 439 -21.88 10.78 -17.98
C ASN A 439 -22.00 10.83 -16.43
N SER A 440 -20.90 11.00 -15.70
CA SER A 440 -20.93 11.08 -14.23
C SER A 440 -19.91 12.06 -13.67
N ASN A 441 -20.30 12.79 -12.62
CA ASN A 441 -19.43 13.59 -11.76
C ASN A 441 -19.31 12.98 -10.35
N ASP A 442 -19.82 11.77 -10.14
CA ASP A 442 -19.70 11.08 -8.88
C ASP A 442 -18.25 10.63 -8.68
N VAL A 443 -17.68 10.93 -7.51
CA VAL A 443 -16.32 10.51 -7.13
C VAL A 443 -16.21 8.97 -7.11
N ASN A 444 -17.30 8.25 -6.85
CA ASN A 444 -17.33 6.78 -6.88
C ASN A 444 -17.15 6.21 -8.29
N ASP A 445 -17.51 6.98 -9.33
CA ASP A 445 -17.36 6.61 -10.74
C ASP A 445 -16.05 7.11 -11.34
N ALA A 446 -15.31 7.96 -10.61
CA ALA A 446 -14.04 8.50 -11.05
C ALA A 446 -12.92 7.46 -10.96
N ILE A 447 -11.89 7.65 -11.77
CA ILE A 447 -10.68 6.84 -11.77
C ILE A 447 -9.45 7.68 -11.46
N PRO A 448 -8.44 7.10 -10.83
CA PRO A 448 -7.20 7.81 -10.57
C PRO A 448 -6.46 8.12 -11.87
N LEU A 449 -5.98 9.35 -12.07
CA LEU A 449 -5.07 9.77 -13.14
C LEU A 449 -3.76 10.30 -12.55
N SER A 450 -2.65 10.00 -13.23
CA SER A 450 -1.38 10.72 -13.01
C SER A 450 -1.47 12.15 -13.57
N GLU A 451 -0.57 13.04 -13.13
CA GLU A 451 -0.49 14.39 -13.70
C GLU A 451 -0.25 14.35 -15.20
N ASP A 452 0.66 13.49 -15.68
CA ASP A 452 0.94 13.35 -17.11
C ASP A 452 -0.28 12.87 -17.93
N GLU A 453 -1.04 11.90 -17.41
CA GLU A 453 -2.29 11.46 -18.04
C GLU A 453 -3.31 12.61 -18.10
N ALA A 454 -3.47 13.35 -17.00
CA ALA A 454 -4.38 14.49 -16.94
C ALA A 454 -3.95 15.63 -17.87
N ILE A 455 -2.66 15.94 -17.94
CA ILE A 455 -2.09 16.96 -18.85
C ILE A 455 -2.39 16.60 -20.31
N LYS A 456 -2.15 15.35 -20.72
CA LYS A 456 -2.45 14.90 -22.08
C LYS A 456 -3.93 15.06 -22.43
N ILE A 457 -4.82 14.74 -21.49
CA ILE A 457 -6.27 14.92 -21.70
C ILE A 457 -6.62 16.41 -21.83
N ILE A 458 -6.08 17.27 -20.96
CA ILE A 458 -6.31 18.72 -21.01
C ILE A 458 -5.74 19.33 -22.29
N GLU A 459 -4.57 18.87 -22.77
CA GLU A 459 -3.96 19.32 -24.03
C GLU A 459 -4.83 19.02 -25.25
N SER A 460 -5.45 17.84 -25.28
CA SER A 460 -6.30 17.44 -26.41
C SER A 460 -7.64 18.20 -26.49
N LYS A 461 -8.17 18.70 -25.37
CA LYS A 461 -9.54 19.22 -25.26
C LYS A 461 -9.65 20.66 -24.72
N GLY A 462 -8.56 21.22 -24.22
CA GLY A 462 -8.57 22.50 -23.52
C GLY A 462 -9.41 22.50 -22.24
N SER A 463 -9.85 23.69 -21.81
CA SER A 463 -10.63 23.89 -20.59
C SER A 463 -11.96 23.11 -20.55
N SER A 464 -12.46 22.61 -21.69
CA SER A 464 -13.68 21.80 -21.76
C SER A 464 -13.55 20.43 -21.08
N ALA A 465 -12.32 19.95 -20.87
CA ALA A 465 -12.07 18.72 -20.14
C ALA A 465 -12.17 18.88 -18.62
N LEU A 466 -12.16 20.11 -18.08
CA LEU A 466 -12.16 20.32 -16.64
C LEU A 466 -13.55 20.05 -16.06
N VAL A 467 -13.59 19.34 -14.93
CA VAL A 467 -14.81 19.11 -14.16
C VAL A 467 -14.76 19.96 -12.91
N GLY A 468 -15.73 20.85 -12.73
CA GLY A 468 -15.75 21.83 -11.64
C GLY A 468 -16.19 23.20 -12.13
N LYS A 469 -15.58 24.26 -11.59
CA LYS A 469 -15.96 25.65 -11.91
C LYS A 469 -15.71 26.00 -13.38
N GLU A 470 -16.75 26.47 -14.08
CA GLU A 470 -16.67 26.87 -15.48
C GLU A 470 -15.79 28.12 -15.70
N GLY A 471 -15.10 28.19 -16.85
CA GLY A 471 -14.34 29.36 -17.27
C GLY A 471 -12.92 29.49 -16.70
N VAL A 472 -12.45 28.53 -15.90
CA VAL A 472 -11.08 28.53 -15.37
C VAL A 472 -10.06 28.15 -16.45
N LYS A 473 -9.01 28.96 -16.60
CA LYS A 473 -7.83 28.65 -17.42
C LYS A 473 -6.69 28.22 -16.50
N LEU A 474 -6.10 27.06 -16.79
CA LEU A 474 -4.87 26.60 -16.15
C LEU A 474 -3.69 27.19 -16.94
N TYR A 475 -3.02 28.19 -16.36
CA TYR A 475 -1.92 28.90 -17.02
C TYR A 475 -0.57 28.19 -16.85
N ASN A 476 -0.45 27.32 -15.85
CA ASN A 476 0.73 26.51 -15.57
C ASN A 476 0.32 25.03 -15.46
N LYS A 477 1.04 24.15 -16.14
CA LYS A 477 0.82 22.70 -16.10
C LYS A 477 1.72 21.98 -15.08
N ARG A 478 2.67 22.70 -14.47
CA ARG A 478 3.50 22.19 -13.38
C ARG A 478 2.69 22.17 -12.09
N CYS A 479 2.74 21.06 -11.34
CA CYS A 479 1.92 20.82 -10.15
C CYS A 479 0.41 20.93 -10.45
N LEU A 480 -0.06 20.24 -11.50
CA LEU A 480 -1.41 20.41 -12.03
C LEU A 480 -2.49 20.23 -10.95
N GLN A 481 -2.33 19.26 -10.05
CA GLN A 481 -3.30 19.07 -8.96
C GLN A 481 -3.39 20.27 -8.04
N LEU A 482 -2.27 20.92 -7.74
CA LEU A 482 -2.30 22.07 -6.87
C LEU A 482 -3.05 23.24 -7.51
N GLU A 483 -2.83 23.46 -8.81
CA GLU A 483 -3.57 24.44 -9.57
C GLU A 483 -5.07 24.09 -9.65
N MET A 484 -5.40 22.82 -9.85
CA MET A 484 -6.79 22.34 -9.81
C MET A 484 -7.44 22.60 -8.44
N LEU A 485 -6.74 22.29 -7.35
CA LEU A 485 -7.21 22.53 -5.99
C LEU A 485 -7.44 24.03 -5.72
N LYS A 486 -6.48 24.88 -6.09
CA LYS A 486 -6.56 26.35 -5.90
C LYS A 486 -7.75 26.95 -6.63
N ASN A 487 -8.13 26.38 -7.77
CA ASN A 487 -9.22 26.86 -8.61
C ASN A 487 -10.54 26.10 -8.44
N ASP A 488 -10.67 25.25 -7.40
CA ASP A 488 -11.86 24.43 -7.13
C ASP A 488 -12.28 23.53 -8.33
N ILE A 489 -11.28 22.99 -9.05
CA ILE A 489 -11.46 22.00 -10.10
C ILE A 489 -11.43 20.61 -9.47
N LEU A 490 -12.46 19.81 -9.72
CA LEU A 490 -12.64 18.47 -9.15
C LEU A 490 -11.85 17.39 -9.90
N GLY A 491 -11.64 17.56 -11.20
CA GLY A 491 -10.98 16.55 -12.02
C GLY A 491 -11.00 16.85 -13.52
N VAL A 492 -10.78 15.81 -14.31
CA VAL A 492 -10.73 15.88 -15.78
C VAL A 492 -11.68 14.85 -16.40
N ARG A 493 -12.34 15.22 -17.49
CA ARG A 493 -13.29 14.39 -18.23
C ARG A 493 -12.58 13.42 -19.17
N ILE A 494 -12.65 12.13 -18.88
CA ILE A 494 -12.15 11.06 -19.76
C ILE A 494 -13.23 10.70 -20.81
N GLN A 495 -12.83 10.34 -22.04
CA GLN A 495 -13.78 9.89 -23.07
C GLN A 495 -14.07 8.40 -22.97
N ASN A 496 -13.03 7.60 -22.71
CA ASN A 496 -13.08 6.16 -22.84
C ASN A 496 -12.94 5.53 -21.45
N TYR A 497 -14.08 5.24 -20.85
CA TYR A 497 -14.15 4.32 -19.71
C TYR A 497 -15.04 3.15 -20.11
N ASN A 498 -14.54 1.94 -19.89
CA ASN A 498 -15.28 0.71 -20.12
C ASN A 498 -15.23 -0.10 -18.82
N SER A 499 -16.37 -0.56 -18.30
CA SER A 499 -16.42 -1.35 -17.06
C SER A 499 -15.69 -2.70 -17.16
N GLU A 500 -15.49 -3.21 -18.38
CA GLU A 500 -14.76 -4.44 -18.66
C GLU A 500 -13.24 -4.26 -18.56
N ILE A 501 -12.70 -3.21 -19.21
CA ILE A 501 -11.24 -2.99 -19.36
C ILE A 501 -10.70 -1.73 -18.67
N GLY A 502 -11.55 -0.98 -17.99
CA GLY A 502 -11.22 0.21 -17.21
C GLY A 502 -11.04 1.46 -18.07
N GLY A 503 -10.33 2.45 -17.52
CA GLY A 503 -9.91 3.65 -18.24
C GLY A 503 -8.85 3.34 -19.28
N VAL A 504 -9.13 3.72 -20.53
CA VAL A 504 -8.19 3.66 -21.66
C VAL A 504 -7.95 5.10 -22.12
N TYR A 505 -6.68 5.51 -22.19
CA TYR A 505 -6.30 6.88 -22.56
C TYR A 505 -5.29 6.87 -23.69
#